data_AF-A0A9N9KTM1-F1
#
_entry.id   AF-A0A9N9KTM1-F1
#
_cell.length_a   1.000
_cell.length_b   1.000
_cell.length_c   1.000
_cell.angle_alpha   90.00
_cell.angle_beta   90.00
_cell.angle_gamma   90.00
#
_symmetry.space_group_name_H-M   'P 1'
#
loop_
_entity.id
_entity.type
_entity.pdbx_description
1 polymer ?
#
loop_
_entity_poly.entity_id
_entity_poly.type
_entity_poly.pdbx_seq_one_letter_code
_entity_poly.pdbx_strand_id
1 'polypeptide(L)'
;MTMLLKAAVIIFSAPLVYGYTTFITECTKPNATVNYVSSSSTRGTLDILWSCLFTIFACTWTVLHLNVPEQRDGRDPGWRGNIKWSVKGFLIKFRWMLITVVAPEIVLAKNIADLSDAKKGVRKLEEFANEDGVAWSETHDLFANMGGFVIKSNILNGNGNINQESRNSPDRQQRKAIHALRSHDIFLLRKNGHLNDNKLPNLSIEEILDKSKSDTVVRFLAVVQILWMVVQIILRREKRLATSQLEVTVLAFAVLAVAIYIANWKKPQDVRTPITILSYEGDPPKAVMDAINKDESDPFLDEIMMSFEYSQEDSSHRFRIPNTYTGTQHSARNVDNIPMLSNVCFGAVHLVAWNFSFPTPAERLLWRAASIYLTGGIFLLLGSLVIFGMANDKAEDMGCDKISEWLVLMFVPFMLLCVVLYVLCRLFIIVEMLRCLFFLPPSAYIVTWATNIPHVA
;
A
#
# COMPACT_ATOMS: atom_id res chain seq x y z
N MET A 1 -18.17 19.43 -10.31
CA MET A 1 -17.19 19.24 -9.20
C MET A 1 -17.36 20.25 -8.06
N THR A 2 -17.63 21.52 -8.33
CA THR A 2 -17.79 22.58 -7.30
C THR A 2 -19.10 22.52 -6.48
N MET A 3 -20.20 21.97 -7.02
CA MET A 3 -21.44 21.80 -6.25
C MET A 3 -21.40 20.63 -5.26
N LEU A 4 -20.78 19.51 -5.61
CA LEU A 4 -20.61 18.37 -4.71
C LEU A 4 -19.67 18.70 -3.54
N LEU A 5 -18.61 19.49 -3.80
CA LEU A 5 -17.71 19.98 -2.76
C LEU A 5 -18.44 20.96 -1.81
N LYS A 6 -19.29 21.85 -2.35
CA LYS A 6 -20.11 22.76 -1.54
C LYS A 6 -21.19 22.02 -0.75
N ALA A 7 -21.84 21.02 -1.33
CA ALA A 7 -22.81 20.19 -0.63
C ALA A 7 -22.16 19.36 0.50
N ALA A 8 -20.98 18.79 0.25
CA ALA A 8 -20.19 18.12 1.29
C ALA A 8 -19.81 19.11 2.41
N VAL A 9 -19.28 20.29 2.09
CA VAL A 9 -18.91 21.30 3.09
C VAL A 9 -20.12 21.81 3.87
N ILE A 10 -21.29 21.97 3.25
CA ILE A 10 -22.52 22.43 3.93
C ILE A 10 -23.10 21.32 4.83
N ILE A 11 -23.07 20.06 4.40
CA ILE A 11 -23.47 18.91 5.22
C ILE A 11 -22.48 18.70 6.38
N PHE A 12 -21.19 18.98 6.19
CA PHE A 12 -20.16 18.91 7.23
C PHE A 12 -20.16 20.11 8.20
N SER A 13 -20.67 21.28 7.81
CA SER A 13 -20.67 22.51 8.64
C SER A 13 -21.99 22.79 9.35
N ALA A 14 -23.13 22.26 8.89
CA ALA A 14 -24.42 22.42 9.57
C ALA A 14 -24.46 21.90 11.04
N PRO A 15 -23.70 20.85 11.44
CA PRO A 15 -23.66 20.41 12.84
C PRO A 15 -22.73 21.24 13.75
N LEU A 16 -21.85 22.09 13.19
CA LEU A 16 -20.90 22.90 13.98
C LEU A 16 -21.58 24.04 14.77
N VAL A 17 -22.88 24.25 14.57
CA VAL A 17 -23.67 25.34 15.17
C VAL A 17 -24.59 24.88 16.31
N TYR A 18 -24.76 23.57 16.54
CA TYR A 18 -25.45 23.07 17.73
C TYR A 18 -24.44 22.82 18.86
N GLY A 19 -24.65 23.53 19.98
CA GLY A 19 -23.68 23.70 21.07
C GLY A 19 -23.03 22.42 21.60
N TYR A 20 -21.71 22.49 21.75
CA TYR A 20 -20.89 21.44 22.36
C TYR A 20 -21.29 21.25 23.83
N THR A 21 -21.86 20.10 24.17
CA THR A 21 -22.01 19.69 25.57
C THR A 21 -20.70 19.04 26.03
N THR A 22 -20.12 19.57 27.11
CA THR A 22 -18.88 19.04 27.71
C THR A 22 -19.17 18.52 29.11
N PHE A 23 -18.61 17.36 29.44
CA PHE A 23 -18.68 16.79 30.78
C PHE A 23 -17.28 16.72 31.37
N ILE A 24 -17.05 17.47 32.45
CA ILE A 24 -15.80 17.44 33.23
C ILE A 24 -15.96 16.36 34.31
N THR A 25 -15.01 15.43 34.38
CA THR A 25 -15.18 14.21 35.17
C THR A 25 -14.79 14.38 36.65
N GLU A 26 -15.80 14.35 37.53
CA GLU A 26 -15.67 14.37 39.00
C GLU A 26 -15.94 12.99 39.65
N CYS A 27 -15.42 11.89 39.07
CA CYS A 27 -15.55 10.49 39.51
C CYS A 27 -16.83 9.72 39.11
N THR A 28 -17.68 10.28 38.24
CA THR A 28 -18.91 9.60 37.75
C THR A 28 -19.04 9.63 36.23
N LYS A 29 -19.68 8.60 35.65
CA LYS A 29 -20.05 8.56 34.22
C LYS A 29 -21.12 9.62 33.90
N PRO A 30 -21.20 10.14 32.66
CA PRO A 30 -22.28 11.05 32.29
C PRO A 30 -23.65 10.34 32.36
N ASN A 31 -24.68 11.07 32.80
CA ASN A 31 -26.05 10.53 32.92
C ASN A 31 -26.81 10.53 31.59
N ALA A 32 -26.36 11.32 30.63
CA ALA A 32 -26.90 11.43 29.28
C ALA A 32 -25.77 11.38 28.24
N THR A 33 -26.11 11.20 26.97
CA THR A 33 -25.16 11.33 25.86
C THR A 33 -24.63 12.76 25.79
N VAL A 34 -23.31 12.91 25.82
CA VAL A 34 -22.60 14.18 25.72
C VAL A 34 -21.57 14.09 24.60
N ASN A 35 -21.18 15.22 24.02
CA ASN A 35 -20.27 15.21 22.87
C ASN A 35 -18.81 15.00 23.26
N TYR A 36 -18.43 15.45 24.46
CA TYR A 36 -17.05 15.41 24.90
C TYR A 36 -16.94 15.07 26.40
N VAL A 37 -16.02 14.15 26.73
CA VAL A 37 -15.71 13.72 28.10
C VAL A 37 -14.21 13.87 28.36
N SER A 38 -13.84 14.58 29.44
CA SER A 38 -12.44 14.76 29.87
C SER A 38 -11.89 13.54 30.62
N SER A 39 -10.57 13.34 30.60
CA SER A 39 -9.92 12.12 31.07
C SER A 39 -9.49 12.07 32.56
N SER A 40 -9.85 13.06 33.38
CA SER A 40 -9.28 13.22 34.74
C SER A 40 -9.58 12.07 35.71
N SER A 41 -10.69 11.34 35.55
CA SER A 41 -11.04 10.18 36.38
C SER A 41 -11.74 9.04 35.64
N THR A 42 -12.04 9.22 34.35
CA THR A 42 -12.66 8.21 33.49
C THR A 42 -11.97 8.19 32.14
N ARG A 43 -12.28 7.20 31.30
CA ARG A 43 -11.83 7.16 29.92
C ARG A 43 -12.37 8.37 29.16
N GLY A 44 -11.51 9.26 28.68
CA GLY A 44 -11.90 10.46 27.95
C GLY A 44 -12.03 10.23 26.45
N THR A 45 -12.78 11.09 25.75
CA THR A 45 -12.96 11.00 24.28
C THR A 45 -11.62 11.08 23.54
N LEU A 46 -10.70 11.94 23.99
CA LEU A 46 -9.39 12.10 23.37
C LEU A 46 -8.47 10.90 23.61
N ASP A 47 -8.59 10.21 24.74
CA ASP A 47 -7.80 9.00 25.00
C ASP A 47 -8.15 7.90 23.99
N ILE A 48 -9.45 7.76 23.68
CA ILE A 48 -9.93 6.84 22.62
C ILE A 48 -9.36 7.26 21.27
N LEU A 49 -9.46 8.55 20.94
CA LEU A 49 -9.01 9.08 19.66
C LEU A 49 -7.51 8.82 19.46
N TRP A 50 -6.68 9.26 20.40
CA TRP A 50 -5.22 9.18 20.27
C TRP A 50 -4.72 7.75 20.29
N SER A 51 -5.25 6.89 21.17
CA SER A 51 -4.91 5.47 21.18
C SER A 51 -5.23 4.80 19.83
N CYS A 52 -6.39 5.11 19.23
CA CYS A 52 -6.79 4.57 17.94
C CYS A 52 -5.93 5.13 16.79
N LEU A 53 -5.70 6.45 16.76
CA LEU A 53 -4.89 7.09 15.72
C LEU A 53 -3.43 6.63 15.76
N PHE A 54 -2.84 6.52 16.94
CA PHE A 54 -1.49 5.99 17.10
C PHE A 54 -1.41 4.54 16.62
N THR A 55 -2.41 3.72 16.95
CA THR A 55 -2.44 2.33 16.50
C THR A 55 -2.62 2.23 14.99
N ILE A 56 -3.50 3.03 14.37
CA ILE A 56 -3.64 3.10 12.91
C ILE A 56 -2.31 3.53 12.27
N PHE A 57 -1.68 4.59 12.79
CA PHE A 57 -0.39 5.07 12.29
C PHE A 57 0.67 3.97 12.40
N ALA A 58 0.81 3.34 13.57
CA ALA A 58 1.74 2.25 13.77
C ALA A 58 1.46 1.11 12.78
N CYS A 59 0.23 0.59 12.73
CA CYS A 59 -0.16 -0.52 11.87
C CYS A 59 0.01 -0.25 10.37
N THR A 60 -0.17 1.00 9.92
CA THR A 60 -0.07 1.35 8.50
C THR A 60 1.33 1.80 8.10
N TRP A 61 2.11 2.41 8.98
CA TRP A 61 3.47 2.87 8.68
C TRP A 61 4.49 1.73 8.70
N THR A 62 4.35 0.84 9.68
CA THR A 62 5.36 -0.19 9.97
C THR A 62 5.28 -1.40 9.04
N VAL A 63 4.15 -1.60 8.35
CA VAL A 63 3.96 -2.68 7.36
C VAL A 63 4.52 -2.35 5.98
N LEU A 64 4.93 -1.10 5.74
CA LEU A 64 5.38 -0.65 4.43
C LEU A 64 6.80 -1.16 4.12
N HIS A 65 6.89 -2.10 3.18
CA HIS A 65 8.12 -2.62 2.60
C HIS A 65 8.23 -2.12 1.14
N LEU A 66 8.47 -0.81 1.02
CA LEU A 66 8.53 -0.12 -0.28
C LEU A 66 9.76 -0.54 -1.09
N ASN A 67 9.64 -0.45 -2.42
CA ASN A 67 10.74 -0.72 -3.34
C ASN A 67 11.84 0.31 -3.20
N VAL A 68 13.05 -0.07 -3.63
CA VAL A 68 14.25 0.76 -3.51
C VAL A 68 13.98 2.13 -4.13
N PRO A 69 14.24 3.23 -3.40
CA PRO A 69 13.98 4.57 -3.89
C PRO A 69 14.96 4.96 -4.99
N GLU A 70 14.64 6.04 -5.70
CA GLU A 70 15.52 6.61 -6.71
C GLU A 70 16.87 7.00 -6.08
N GLN A 71 17.96 6.68 -6.77
CA GLN A 71 19.31 7.00 -6.31
C GLN A 71 19.69 8.43 -6.69
N ARG A 72 20.27 9.16 -5.74
CA ARG A 72 20.65 10.57 -5.93
C ARG A 72 21.79 10.73 -6.93
N ASP A 73 22.74 9.79 -6.97
CA ASP A 73 23.87 9.74 -7.92
C ASP A 73 24.61 11.08 -8.14
N GLY A 74 24.76 11.87 -7.07
CA GLY A 74 25.45 13.16 -7.11
C GLY A 74 24.56 14.35 -7.47
N ARG A 75 23.27 14.15 -7.78
CA ARG A 75 22.29 15.23 -8.01
C ARG A 75 22.03 16.05 -6.75
N ASP A 76 21.71 17.33 -6.94
CA ASP A 76 21.39 18.29 -5.89
C ASP A 76 22.40 18.28 -4.72
N PRO A 77 23.72 18.50 -4.89
CA PRO A 77 24.67 18.43 -3.77
C PRO A 77 24.39 19.48 -2.67
N GLY A 78 24.84 19.21 -1.44
CA GLY A 78 24.72 20.12 -0.29
C GLY A 78 23.48 19.92 0.59
N TRP A 79 23.37 20.72 1.66
CA TRP A 79 22.36 20.57 2.72
C TRP A 79 20.93 20.73 2.20
N ARG A 80 20.66 21.71 1.32
CA ARG A 80 19.33 21.92 0.73
C ARG A 80 18.87 20.69 -0.07
N GLY A 81 19.81 20.07 -0.80
CA GLY A 81 19.56 18.79 -1.46
C GLY A 81 19.28 17.65 -0.48
N ASN A 82 20.04 17.56 0.62
CA ASN A 82 19.77 16.56 1.67
C ASN A 82 18.34 16.67 2.21
N ILE A 83 17.87 17.90 2.48
CA ILE A 83 16.49 18.14 2.91
C ILE A 83 15.51 17.73 1.82
N LYS A 84 15.70 18.21 0.58
CA LYS A 84 14.81 17.90 -0.55
C LYS A 84 14.61 16.40 -0.73
N TRP A 85 15.69 15.62 -0.73
CA TRP A 85 15.64 14.16 -0.88
C TRP A 85 15.05 13.45 0.34
N SER A 86 15.31 13.95 1.56
CA SER A 86 14.70 13.42 2.78
C SER A 86 13.18 13.65 2.79
N VAL A 87 12.73 14.84 2.39
CA VAL A 87 11.31 15.19 2.26
C VAL A 87 10.66 14.37 1.13
N LYS A 88 11.32 14.20 -0.02
CA LYS A 88 10.83 13.32 -1.11
C LYS A 88 10.59 11.90 -0.59
N GLY A 89 11.57 11.31 0.09
CA GLY A 89 11.46 9.96 0.67
C GLY A 89 10.34 9.85 1.71
N PHE A 90 10.24 10.83 2.61
CA PHE A 90 9.17 10.88 3.61
C PHE A 90 7.78 11.00 2.96
N LEU A 91 7.60 11.89 2.00
CA LEU A 91 6.32 12.09 1.31
C LEU A 91 5.90 10.86 0.52
N ILE A 92 6.83 10.14 -0.12
CA ILE A 92 6.53 8.87 -0.79
C ILE A 92 6.02 7.86 0.24
N LYS A 93 6.72 7.66 1.35
CA LYS A 93 6.30 6.71 2.39
C LYS A 93 4.98 7.09 3.04
N PHE A 94 4.78 8.38 3.32
CA PHE A 94 3.54 8.92 3.86
C PHE A 94 2.36 8.75 2.88
N ARG A 95 2.54 8.99 1.58
CA ARG A 95 1.52 8.73 0.56
C ARG A 95 1.11 7.26 0.55
N TRP A 96 2.07 6.34 0.62
CA TRP A 96 1.79 4.90 0.72
C TRP A 96 1.11 4.49 2.03
N MET A 97 1.41 5.17 3.14
CA MET A 97 0.67 5.01 4.40
C MET A 97 -0.79 5.42 4.23
N LEU A 98 -1.07 6.57 3.59
CA LEU A 98 -2.44 7.02 3.32
C LEU A 98 -3.20 6.06 2.40
N ILE A 99 -2.54 5.54 1.37
CA ILE A 99 -3.10 4.48 0.51
C ILE A 99 -3.44 3.24 1.36
N THR A 100 -2.57 2.87 2.30
CA THR A 100 -2.83 1.77 3.23
C THR A 100 -4.00 2.06 4.16
N VAL A 101 -4.23 3.30 4.60
CA VAL A 101 -5.42 3.65 5.41
C VAL A 101 -6.70 3.54 4.59
N VAL A 102 -6.67 3.97 3.31
CA VAL A 102 -7.85 3.96 2.44
C VAL A 102 -8.16 2.56 1.90
N ALA A 103 -7.14 1.83 1.48
CA ALA A 103 -7.27 0.55 0.78
C ALA A 103 -6.21 -0.47 1.25
N PRO A 104 -6.22 -0.86 2.54
CA PRO A 104 -5.22 -1.79 3.07
C PRO A 104 -5.36 -3.20 2.48
N GLU A 105 -6.55 -3.58 1.99
CA GLU A 105 -6.77 -4.86 1.29
C GLU A 105 -5.99 -4.98 -0.02
N ILE A 106 -5.82 -3.85 -0.75
CA ILE A 106 -5.00 -3.78 -1.97
C ILE A 106 -3.53 -3.95 -1.60
N VAL A 107 -3.09 -3.29 -0.53
CA VAL A 107 -1.71 -3.41 -0.04
C VAL A 107 -1.43 -4.85 0.41
N LEU A 108 -2.34 -5.50 1.14
CA LEU A 108 -2.19 -6.92 1.49
C LEU A 108 -2.13 -7.80 0.24
N ALA A 109 -3.06 -7.63 -0.70
CA ALA A 109 -3.09 -8.40 -1.94
C ALA A 109 -1.76 -8.29 -2.70
N LYS A 110 -1.22 -7.08 -2.81
CA LYS A 110 0.08 -6.81 -3.43
C LYS A 110 1.22 -7.54 -2.73
N ASN A 111 1.31 -7.50 -1.39
CA ASN A 111 2.39 -8.17 -0.67
C ASN A 111 2.29 -9.71 -0.77
N ILE A 112 1.08 -10.27 -0.85
CA ILE A 112 0.91 -11.70 -1.09
C ILE A 112 1.28 -12.06 -2.53
N ALA A 113 0.94 -11.22 -3.52
CA ALA A 113 1.38 -11.38 -4.90
C ALA A 113 2.91 -11.37 -5.00
N ASP A 114 3.58 -10.38 -4.40
CA ASP A 114 5.05 -10.30 -4.33
C ASP A 114 5.66 -11.60 -3.74
N LEU A 115 5.07 -12.14 -2.67
CA LEU A 115 5.55 -13.39 -2.05
C LEU A 115 5.32 -14.61 -2.97
N SER A 116 4.18 -14.68 -3.65
CA SER A 116 3.88 -15.73 -4.63
C SER A 116 4.87 -15.67 -5.81
N ASP A 117 5.15 -14.47 -6.30
CA ASP A 117 6.09 -14.23 -7.39
C ASP A 117 7.49 -14.65 -7.00
N ALA A 118 7.94 -14.27 -5.80
CA ALA A 118 9.23 -14.67 -5.26
C ALA A 118 9.37 -16.20 -5.17
N LYS A 119 8.34 -16.91 -4.70
CA LYS A 119 8.35 -18.38 -4.65
C LYS A 119 8.45 -19.01 -6.03
N LYS A 120 7.79 -18.43 -7.04
CA LYS A 120 7.89 -18.90 -8.43
C LYS A 120 9.27 -18.59 -9.03
N GLY A 121 9.82 -17.41 -8.74
CA GLY A 121 11.14 -17.00 -9.20
C GLY A 121 12.26 -17.87 -8.64
N VAL A 122 12.23 -18.18 -7.33
CA VAL A 122 13.17 -19.12 -6.70
C VAL A 122 13.15 -20.49 -7.40
N ARG A 123 11.96 -21.05 -7.65
CA ARG A 123 11.84 -22.34 -8.37
C ARG A 123 12.43 -22.30 -9.78
N LYS A 124 12.33 -21.17 -10.48
CA LYS A 124 12.92 -21.00 -11.83
C LYS A 124 14.44 -20.85 -11.78
N LEU A 125 14.97 -20.27 -10.71
CA LEU A 125 16.40 -20.01 -10.52
C LEU A 125 17.13 -21.14 -9.77
N GLU A 126 16.40 -22.10 -9.20
CA GLU A 126 16.95 -23.17 -8.36
C GLU A 126 17.98 -24.03 -9.10
N GLU A 127 17.72 -24.38 -10.36
CA GLU A 127 18.65 -25.14 -11.19
C GLU A 127 19.97 -24.38 -11.39
N PHE A 128 19.90 -23.11 -11.81
CA PHE A 128 21.09 -22.26 -11.98
C PHE A 128 21.80 -21.99 -10.65
N ALA A 129 21.07 -21.82 -9.55
CA ALA A 129 21.67 -21.62 -8.22
C ALA A 129 22.49 -22.84 -7.78
N ASN A 130 21.99 -24.05 -8.03
CA ASN A 130 22.69 -25.30 -7.74
C ASN A 130 23.91 -25.48 -8.64
N GLU A 131 23.80 -25.18 -9.95
CA GLU A 131 24.93 -25.20 -10.88
C GLU A 131 26.04 -24.22 -10.48
N ASP A 132 25.67 -23.02 -10.07
CA ASP A 132 26.60 -21.94 -9.74
C ASP A 132 27.23 -22.11 -8.34
N GLY A 133 26.64 -22.98 -7.51
CA GLY A 133 27.02 -23.18 -6.11
C GLY A 133 26.66 -21.99 -5.22
N VAL A 134 25.58 -21.28 -5.53
CA VAL A 134 25.14 -20.05 -4.86
C VAL A 134 23.81 -20.26 -4.16
N ALA A 135 23.67 -19.73 -2.94
CA ALA A 135 22.39 -19.76 -2.23
C ALA A 135 21.41 -18.74 -2.82
N TRP A 136 20.30 -19.20 -3.40
CA TRP A 136 19.21 -18.33 -3.87
C TRP A 136 17.92 -18.62 -3.12
N SER A 137 17.41 -17.64 -2.38
CA SER A 137 16.26 -17.78 -1.48
C SER A 137 15.15 -16.80 -1.82
N GLU A 138 13.96 -16.96 -1.21
CA GLU A 138 12.84 -16.02 -1.37
C GLU A 138 13.24 -14.58 -1.03
N THR A 139 14.17 -14.37 -0.09
CA THR A 139 14.70 -13.04 0.25
C THR A 139 15.49 -12.43 -0.90
N HIS A 140 16.27 -13.22 -1.65
CA HIS A 140 16.99 -12.75 -2.84
C HIS A 140 16.03 -12.32 -3.95
N ASP A 141 15.00 -13.12 -4.19
CA ASP A 141 14.00 -12.84 -5.22
C ASP A 141 13.15 -11.61 -4.88
N LEU A 142 12.69 -11.50 -3.63
CA LEU A 142 11.99 -10.32 -3.11
C LEU A 142 12.88 -9.08 -3.21
N PHE A 143 14.17 -9.18 -2.84
CA PHE A 143 15.11 -8.08 -2.96
C PHE A 143 15.33 -7.66 -4.42
N ALA A 144 15.45 -8.61 -5.36
CA ALA A 144 15.54 -8.33 -6.78
C ALA A 144 14.30 -7.59 -7.30
N ASN A 145 13.10 -8.10 -7.01
CA ASN A 145 11.85 -7.52 -7.48
C ASN A 145 11.54 -6.15 -6.85
N MET A 146 12.17 -5.82 -5.73
CA MET A 146 12.13 -4.46 -5.13
C MET A 146 13.11 -3.47 -5.80
N GLY A 147 13.92 -3.92 -6.75
CA GLY A 147 14.97 -3.12 -7.40
C GLY A 147 16.28 -3.13 -6.63
N GLY A 148 16.52 -4.17 -5.83
CA GLY A 148 17.73 -4.35 -5.03
C GLY A 148 18.98 -4.66 -5.87
N PHE A 149 18.83 -5.17 -7.09
CA PHE A 149 19.95 -5.37 -8.03
C PHE A 149 19.87 -4.40 -9.20
N VAL A 150 21.04 -3.88 -9.62
CA VAL A 150 21.11 -2.92 -10.73
C VAL A 150 22.28 -3.18 -11.68
N ILE A 151 22.11 -2.74 -12.93
CA ILE A 151 23.18 -2.50 -13.90
C ILE A 151 23.54 -1.01 -13.84
N LYS A 152 24.83 -0.71 -13.79
CA LYS A 152 25.35 0.66 -13.82
C LYS A 152 26.08 0.91 -15.14
N SER A 153 25.76 2.01 -15.79
CA SER A 153 26.48 2.50 -16.96
C SER A 153 27.08 3.87 -16.66
N ASN A 154 28.38 3.98 -16.88
CA ASN A 154 29.10 5.25 -16.79
C ASN A 154 29.18 5.84 -18.20
N ILE A 155 28.23 6.70 -18.57
CA ILE A 155 28.25 7.36 -19.88
C ILE A 155 29.31 8.45 -19.82
N LEU A 156 30.49 8.16 -20.40
CA LEU A 156 31.53 9.14 -20.65
C LEU A 156 31.07 10.01 -21.82
N ASN A 157 31.00 11.33 -21.63
CA ASN A 157 30.73 12.28 -22.71
C ASN A 157 31.90 12.24 -23.71
N GLY A 158 31.83 11.37 -24.72
CA GLY A 158 32.80 11.27 -25.80
C GLY A 158 32.27 11.84 -27.12
N ASN A 159 32.79 13.01 -27.52
CA ASN A 159 33.01 13.51 -28.88
C ASN A 159 32.00 13.24 -30.02
N GLY A 160 30.69 13.13 -29.76
CA GLY A 160 29.68 13.31 -30.80
C GLY A 160 29.50 14.80 -31.10
N ASN A 161 29.58 15.22 -32.37
CA ASN A 161 29.42 16.62 -32.81
C ASN A 161 28.20 17.30 -32.14
N ILE A 162 28.49 18.21 -31.21
CA ILE A 162 27.49 18.88 -30.36
C ILE A 162 26.98 20.14 -31.09
N ASN A 163 25.68 20.19 -31.39
CA ASN A 163 25.00 21.43 -31.74
C ASN A 163 25.12 22.44 -30.59
N GLN A 164 25.54 23.67 -30.90
CA GLN A 164 25.99 24.70 -29.95
C GLN A 164 24.93 25.19 -28.93
N GLU A 165 23.66 24.80 -29.05
CA GLU A 165 22.59 25.28 -28.17
C GLU A 165 22.58 24.66 -26.77
N SER A 166 23.27 23.53 -26.54
CA SER A 166 23.32 22.85 -25.23
C SER A 166 24.55 23.24 -24.37
N ARG A 167 25.11 24.45 -24.58
CA ARG A 167 26.34 24.89 -23.89
C ARG A 167 26.13 25.51 -22.49
N ASN A 168 24.90 25.87 -22.10
CA ASN A 168 24.67 26.72 -20.91
C ASN A 168 23.98 26.07 -19.70
N SER A 169 23.84 24.73 -19.64
CA SER A 169 23.38 24.06 -18.40
C SER A 169 24.55 23.63 -17.50
N PRO A 170 24.57 24.01 -16.21
CA PRO A 170 25.65 23.70 -15.28
C PRO A 170 25.72 22.22 -14.86
N ASP A 171 24.87 21.35 -15.40
CA ASP A 171 24.69 19.94 -14.99
C ASP A 171 25.59 18.95 -15.78
N ARG A 172 26.83 19.38 -16.09
CA ARG A 172 27.70 18.73 -17.09
C ARG A 172 28.68 17.70 -16.52
N GLN A 173 28.33 16.99 -15.45
CA GLN A 173 29.18 15.94 -14.86
C GLN A 173 28.52 14.56 -14.97
N GLN A 174 29.11 13.70 -15.81
CA GLN A 174 29.02 12.23 -15.80
C GLN A 174 27.63 11.66 -15.48
N ARG A 175 26.78 11.49 -16.50
CA ARG A 175 25.48 10.80 -16.32
C ARG A 175 25.74 9.32 -16.04
N LYS A 176 25.54 8.91 -14.78
CA LYS A 176 25.47 7.50 -14.38
C LYS A 176 24.06 7.02 -14.66
N ALA A 177 23.92 6.04 -15.56
CA ALA A 177 22.66 5.37 -15.79
C ALA A 177 22.56 4.14 -14.89
N ILE A 178 21.50 4.05 -14.07
CA ILE A 178 21.22 2.89 -13.23
C ILE A 178 19.99 2.20 -13.78
N HIS A 179 20.02 0.88 -13.93
CA HIS A 179 18.89 0.09 -14.43
C HIS A 179 18.56 -1.00 -13.42
N ALA A 180 17.36 -0.97 -12.85
CA ALA A 180 16.93 -1.97 -11.87
C ALA A 180 16.58 -3.30 -12.54
N LEU A 181 17.03 -4.40 -11.93
CA LEU A 181 16.85 -5.76 -12.41
C LEU A 181 15.90 -6.53 -11.51
N ARG A 182 14.87 -7.13 -12.13
CA ARG A 182 13.95 -8.07 -11.48
C ARG A 182 14.56 -9.47 -11.44
N SER A 183 13.96 -10.36 -10.64
CA SER A 183 14.34 -11.78 -10.63
C SER A 183 14.24 -12.41 -12.03
N HIS A 184 13.19 -12.06 -12.79
CA HIS A 184 13.04 -12.53 -14.16
C HIS A 184 14.15 -12.02 -15.10
N ASP A 185 14.57 -10.76 -14.95
CA ASP A 185 15.66 -10.18 -15.74
C ASP A 185 16.97 -10.91 -15.43
N ILE A 186 17.25 -11.19 -14.15
CA ILE A 186 18.43 -11.95 -13.71
C ILE A 186 18.42 -13.36 -14.31
N PHE A 187 17.26 -14.03 -14.32
CA PHE A 187 17.10 -15.33 -14.98
C PHE A 187 17.45 -15.26 -16.47
N LEU A 188 16.93 -14.26 -17.20
CA LEU A 188 17.22 -14.10 -18.63
C LEU A 188 18.70 -13.80 -18.88
N LEU A 189 19.33 -12.97 -18.04
CA LEU A 189 20.76 -12.66 -18.14
C LEU A 189 21.61 -13.90 -17.87
N ARG A 190 21.28 -14.72 -16.87
CA ARG A 190 21.99 -15.98 -16.58
C ARG A 190 21.80 -17.01 -17.69
N LYS A 191 20.58 -17.14 -18.22
CA LYS A 191 20.26 -18.06 -19.32
C LYS A 191 21.03 -17.71 -20.60
N ASN A 192 21.20 -16.41 -20.88
CA ASN A 192 21.85 -15.92 -22.10
C ASN A 192 23.37 -15.71 -21.94
N GLY A 193 23.96 -16.02 -20.79
CA GLY A 193 25.41 -15.86 -20.58
C GLY A 193 25.87 -14.40 -20.42
N HIS A 194 25.00 -13.51 -19.94
CA HIS A 194 25.25 -12.07 -19.82
C HIS A 194 25.58 -11.60 -18.39
N LEU A 195 25.58 -12.51 -17.40
CA LEU A 195 26.05 -12.20 -16.05
C LEU A 195 27.58 -12.32 -15.93
N ASN A 196 28.15 -11.65 -14.93
CA ASN A 196 29.57 -11.80 -14.59
C ASN A 196 29.88 -13.26 -14.27
N ASP A 197 30.97 -13.78 -14.85
CA ASP A 197 31.40 -15.18 -14.75
C ASP A 197 30.32 -16.21 -15.12
N ASN A 198 29.25 -15.75 -15.81
CA ASN A 198 28.04 -16.51 -16.06
C ASN A 198 27.47 -17.19 -14.80
N LYS A 199 27.47 -16.48 -13.66
CA LYS A 199 26.93 -16.97 -12.39
C LYS A 199 25.92 -16.02 -11.79
N LEU A 200 25.02 -16.56 -10.97
CA LEU A 200 24.14 -15.76 -10.14
C LEU A 200 24.93 -14.92 -9.12
N PRO A 201 24.41 -13.75 -8.71
CA PRO A 201 25.04 -12.93 -7.67
C PRO A 201 25.20 -13.73 -6.38
N ASN A 202 26.45 -13.96 -5.97
CA ASN A 202 26.76 -14.60 -4.69
C ASN A 202 26.64 -13.57 -3.56
N LEU A 203 25.47 -13.54 -2.94
CA LEU A 203 25.15 -12.65 -1.83
C LEU A 203 24.56 -13.50 -0.70
N SER A 204 24.96 -13.25 0.54
CA SER A 204 24.38 -13.93 1.69
C SER A 204 23.05 -13.27 2.11
N ILE A 205 22.18 -14.03 2.78
CA ILE A 205 20.91 -13.50 3.31
C ILE A 205 21.21 -12.41 4.36
N GLU A 206 22.27 -12.61 5.13
CA GLU A 206 22.76 -11.72 6.17
C GLU A 206 23.15 -10.34 5.59
N GLU A 207 23.83 -10.31 4.44
CA GLU A 207 24.18 -9.06 3.75
C GLU A 207 22.95 -8.31 3.21
N ILE A 208 21.91 -9.03 2.78
CA ILE A 208 20.64 -8.40 2.38
C ILE A 208 19.94 -7.82 3.62
N LEU A 209 19.90 -8.58 4.71
CA LEU A 209 19.21 -8.18 5.93
C LEU A 209 19.93 -7.04 6.67
N ASP A 210 21.25 -6.87 6.51
CA ASP A 210 21.98 -5.70 7.00
C ASP A 210 21.47 -4.38 6.40
N LYS A 211 20.97 -4.43 5.14
CA LYS A 211 20.32 -3.27 4.50
C LYS A 211 18.89 -3.02 5.01
N SER A 212 18.27 -4.02 5.63
CA SER A 212 16.91 -3.91 6.14
C SER A 212 16.91 -3.11 7.43
N LYS A 213 16.27 -1.93 7.42
CA LYS A 213 16.05 -1.12 8.63
C LYS A 213 14.74 -1.50 9.31
N SER A 214 14.49 -2.80 9.40
CA SER A 214 13.34 -3.30 10.15
C SER A 214 13.56 -3.05 11.64
N ASP A 215 12.89 -2.05 12.19
CA ASP A 215 12.91 -1.77 13.63
C ASP A 215 12.11 -2.84 14.39
N THR A 216 12.77 -3.94 14.75
CA THR A 216 12.17 -5.05 15.50
C THR A 216 11.48 -4.58 16.79
N VAL A 217 12.04 -3.55 17.45
CA VAL A 217 11.45 -2.94 18.64
C VAL A 217 10.12 -2.26 18.33
N VAL A 218 10.04 -1.47 17.26
CA VAL A 218 8.80 -0.78 16.87
C VAL A 218 7.72 -1.78 16.47
N ARG A 219 8.10 -2.86 15.76
CA ARG A 219 7.19 -3.96 15.42
C ARG A 219 6.66 -4.66 16.68
N PHE A 220 7.55 -4.97 17.63
CA PHE A 220 7.16 -5.58 18.90
C PHE A 220 6.19 -4.68 19.68
N LEU A 221 6.49 -3.38 19.81
CA LEU A 221 5.61 -2.41 20.46
C LEU A 221 4.25 -2.31 19.75
N ALA A 222 4.23 -2.31 18.42
CA ALA A 222 2.99 -2.32 17.65
C ALA A 222 2.16 -3.58 17.92
N VAL A 223 2.79 -4.76 17.95
CA VAL A 223 2.11 -6.04 18.27
C VAL A 223 1.55 -6.03 19.69
N VAL A 224 2.32 -5.56 20.68
CA VAL A 224 1.84 -5.41 22.06
C VAL A 224 0.64 -4.47 22.13
N GLN A 225 0.70 -3.33 21.44
CA GLN A 225 -0.41 -2.37 21.39
C GLN A 225 -1.67 -2.96 20.76
N ILE A 226 -1.51 -3.72 19.68
CA ILE A 226 -2.60 -4.44 19.02
C ILE A 226 -3.24 -5.45 19.98
N LEU A 227 -2.43 -6.31 20.59
CA LEU A 227 -2.90 -7.34 21.53
C LEU A 227 -3.61 -6.69 22.72
N TRP A 228 -3.08 -5.57 23.22
CA TRP A 228 -3.69 -4.81 24.29
C TRP A 228 -5.07 -4.28 23.91
N MET A 229 -5.20 -3.71 22.72
CA MET A 229 -6.46 -3.19 22.20
C MET A 229 -7.50 -4.29 22.00
N VAL A 230 -7.08 -5.49 21.55
CA VAL A 230 -7.93 -6.68 21.47
C VAL A 230 -8.49 -7.03 22.85
N VAL A 231 -7.63 -7.10 23.88
CA VAL A 231 -8.04 -7.40 25.25
C VAL A 231 -9.05 -6.37 25.77
N GLN A 232 -8.81 -5.08 25.55
CA GLN A 232 -9.74 -4.01 25.93
C GLN A 232 -11.13 -4.18 25.29
N ILE A 233 -11.19 -4.50 24.00
CA ILE A 233 -12.44 -4.70 23.26
C ILE A 233 -13.19 -5.94 23.78
N ILE A 234 -12.49 -7.05 24.01
CA ILE A 234 -13.09 -8.28 24.56
C ILE A 234 -13.66 -8.03 25.96
N LEU A 235 -12.90 -7.39 26.85
CA LEU A 235 -13.34 -7.10 28.21
C LEU A 235 -14.57 -6.19 28.24
N ARG A 236 -14.65 -5.21 27.32
CA ARG A 236 -15.86 -4.37 27.20
C ARG A 236 -17.05 -5.16 26.71
N ARG A 237 -16.85 -6.08 25.76
CA ARG A 237 -17.92 -6.94 25.25
C ARG A 237 -18.49 -7.85 26.35
N GLU A 238 -17.65 -8.49 27.15
CA GLU A 238 -18.06 -9.32 28.30
C GLU A 238 -18.86 -8.50 29.32
N LYS A 239 -18.43 -7.26 29.59
CA LYS A 239 -19.12 -6.35 30.50
C LYS A 239 -20.32 -5.63 29.88
N ARG A 240 -20.69 -5.94 28.63
CA ARG A 240 -21.77 -5.27 27.86
C ARG A 240 -21.62 -3.75 27.82
N LEU A 241 -20.37 -3.28 27.79
CA LEU A 241 -20.03 -1.87 27.62
C LEU A 241 -19.97 -1.55 26.12
N ALA A 242 -20.31 -0.30 25.79
CA ALA A 242 -20.24 0.15 24.40
C ALA A 242 -18.77 0.27 23.96
N THR A 243 -18.50 -0.18 22.74
CA THR A 243 -17.22 0.00 22.05
C THR A 243 -17.43 0.97 20.91
N SER A 244 -16.47 1.87 20.67
CA SER A 244 -16.59 2.81 19.56
C SER A 244 -16.41 2.12 18.21
N GLN A 245 -17.06 2.64 17.17
CA GLN A 245 -16.87 2.19 15.79
C GLN A 245 -15.38 2.27 15.41
N LEU A 246 -14.70 3.35 15.81
CA LEU A 246 -13.28 3.56 15.58
C LEU A 246 -12.43 2.43 16.16
N GLU A 247 -12.68 2.00 17.39
CA GLU A 247 -11.94 0.88 18.01
C GLU A 247 -12.10 -0.44 17.27
N VAL A 248 -13.32 -0.74 16.80
CA VAL A 248 -13.59 -1.95 16.00
C VAL A 248 -12.83 -1.91 14.68
N THR A 249 -12.79 -0.76 14.00
CA THR A 249 -12.03 -0.60 12.76
C THR A 249 -10.52 -0.72 12.99
N VAL A 250 -9.98 -0.10 14.03
CA VAL A 250 -8.54 -0.17 14.35
C VAL A 250 -8.11 -1.61 14.61
N LEU A 251 -8.95 -2.41 15.26
CA LEU A 251 -8.71 -3.85 15.43
C LEU A 251 -8.59 -4.57 14.07
N ALA A 252 -9.39 -4.20 13.08
CA ALA A 252 -9.25 -4.78 11.74
C ALA A 252 -7.99 -4.32 11.01
N PHE A 253 -7.60 -3.04 11.15
CA PHE A 253 -6.30 -2.58 10.65
C PHE A 253 -5.15 -3.35 11.28
N ALA A 254 -5.26 -3.68 12.57
CA ALA A 254 -4.28 -4.46 13.28
C ALA A 254 -4.17 -5.91 12.76
N VAL A 255 -5.30 -6.61 12.58
CA VAL A 255 -5.32 -7.97 12.00
C VAL A 255 -4.73 -7.96 10.59
N LEU A 256 -5.09 -6.95 9.79
CA LEU A 256 -4.58 -6.79 8.44
C LEU A 256 -3.07 -6.49 8.43
N ALA A 257 -2.59 -5.67 9.36
CA ALA A 257 -1.17 -5.40 9.51
C ALA A 257 -0.38 -6.68 9.86
N VAL A 258 -0.90 -7.51 10.77
CA VAL A 258 -0.32 -8.83 11.07
C VAL A 258 -0.27 -9.72 9.82
N ALA A 259 -1.34 -9.76 9.02
CA ALA A 259 -1.34 -10.52 7.77
C ALA A 259 -0.28 -10.00 6.78
N ILE A 260 -0.15 -8.68 6.62
CA ILE A 260 0.89 -8.07 5.77
C ILE A 260 2.29 -8.42 6.29
N TYR A 261 2.50 -8.39 7.61
CA TYR A 261 3.77 -8.78 8.21
C TYR A 261 4.16 -10.23 7.94
N ILE A 262 3.19 -11.15 8.02
CA ILE A 262 3.41 -12.56 7.69
C ILE A 262 3.79 -12.69 6.21
N ALA A 263 3.07 -12.00 5.31
CA ALA A 263 3.40 -11.99 3.89
C ALA A 263 4.81 -11.42 3.61
N ASN A 264 5.22 -10.43 4.39
CA ASN A 264 6.49 -9.73 4.25
C ASN A 264 7.63 -10.26 5.13
N TRP A 265 7.47 -11.42 5.78
CA TRP A 265 8.42 -11.92 6.77
C TRP A 265 9.87 -12.01 6.23
N LYS A 266 10.01 -12.43 4.98
CA LYS A 266 11.30 -12.58 4.28
C LYS A 266 11.69 -11.38 3.43
N LYS A 267 10.84 -10.35 3.34
CA LYS A 267 11.03 -9.15 2.52
C LYS A 267 11.78 -8.09 3.32
N PRO A 268 12.93 -7.57 2.86
CA PRO A 268 13.67 -6.54 3.58
C PRO A 268 12.87 -5.22 3.63
N GLN A 269 13.07 -4.41 4.67
CA GLN A 269 12.33 -3.17 4.90
C GLN A 269 13.24 -1.93 4.82
N ASP A 270 12.75 -0.84 4.24
CA ASP A 270 13.47 0.46 4.10
C ASP A 270 14.86 0.34 3.46
N VAL A 271 14.99 -0.54 2.46
CA VAL A 271 16.22 -0.67 1.66
C VAL A 271 16.43 0.62 0.86
N ARG A 272 17.52 1.31 1.13
CA ARG A 272 17.80 2.63 0.51
C ARG A 272 18.71 2.57 -0.71
N THR A 273 19.55 1.55 -0.81
CA THR A 273 20.58 1.45 -1.85
C THR A 273 20.56 0.07 -2.49
N PRO A 274 20.60 -0.01 -3.83
CA PRO A 274 20.74 -1.27 -4.54
C PRO A 274 22.19 -1.75 -4.54
N ILE A 275 22.38 -2.99 -5.00
CA ILE A 275 23.65 -3.65 -5.24
C ILE A 275 23.89 -3.69 -6.75
N THR A 276 25.04 -3.19 -7.19
CA THR A 276 25.42 -3.23 -8.60
C THR A 276 26.01 -4.59 -8.94
N ILE A 277 25.39 -5.31 -9.87
CA ILE A 277 25.89 -6.62 -10.32
C ILE A 277 26.64 -6.55 -11.64
N LEU A 278 26.34 -5.56 -12.49
CA LEU A 278 27.01 -5.33 -13.77
C LEU A 278 27.36 -3.84 -13.89
N SER A 279 28.55 -3.55 -14.38
CA SER A 279 29.02 -2.18 -14.62
C SER A 279 29.63 -2.07 -16.00
N TYR A 280 29.17 -1.09 -16.79
CA TYR A 280 29.65 -0.81 -18.13
C TYR A 280 30.25 0.60 -18.22
N GLU A 281 31.35 0.73 -18.96
CA GLU A 281 31.88 2.02 -19.40
C GLU A 281 31.22 2.36 -20.75
N GLY A 282 30.26 3.29 -20.74
CA GLY A 282 29.36 3.55 -21.87
C GLY A 282 28.03 2.78 -21.78
N ASP A 283 27.25 2.84 -22.85
CA ASP A 283 25.91 2.22 -22.89
C ASP A 283 26.00 0.69 -22.73
N PRO A 284 25.08 0.05 -21.97
CA PRO A 284 25.04 -1.40 -21.87
C PRO A 284 24.90 -2.04 -23.27
N PRO A 285 25.53 -3.21 -23.51
CA PRO A 285 25.40 -3.88 -24.79
C PRO A 285 23.94 -4.13 -25.16
N LYS A 286 23.56 -3.90 -26.43
CA LYS A 286 22.17 -4.08 -26.90
C LYS A 286 21.59 -5.46 -26.55
N ALA A 287 22.39 -6.52 -26.67
CA ALA A 287 21.97 -7.88 -26.31
C ALA A 287 21.51 -8.01 -24.83
N VAL A 288 22.15 -7.29 -23.92
CA VAL A 288 21.78 -7.23 -22.50
C VAL A 288 20.45 -6.51 -22.34
N MET A 289 20.28 -5.37 -23.00
CA MET A 289 19.05 -4.58 -22.93
C MET A 289 17.87 -5.27 -23.60
N ASP A 290 18.09 -5.94 -24.73
CA ASP A 290 17.07 -6.70 -25.48
C ASP A 290 16.60 -7.92 -24.69
N ALA A 291 17.48 -8.55 -23.90
CA ALA A 291 17.11 -9.62 -22.99
C ALA A 291 16.19 -9.12 -21.85
N ILE A 292 16.42 -7.91 -21.34
CA ILE A 292 15.66 -7.30 -20.22
C ILE A 292 14.33 -6.67 -20.69
N ASN A 293 14.26 -6.21 -21.95
CA ASN A 293 13.09 -5.50 -22.50
C ASN A 293 12.01 -6.42 -23.10
N LYS A 294 12.20 -7.74 -23.14
CA LYS A 294 11.29 -8.69 -23.78
C LYS A 294 9.98 -8.99 -23.03
N ASP A 295 9.72 -8.33 -21.91
CA ASP A 295 8.61 -8.64 -21.02
C ASP A 295 7.55 -7.53 -21.09
N GLU A 296 6.53 -7.71 -21.94
CA GLU A 296 5.32 -6.90 -21.98
C GLU A 296 4.46 -7.21 -20.74
N SER A 297 4.28 -6.24 -19.86
CA SER A 297 3.39 -6.34 -18.70
C SER A 297 1.93 -6.04 -19.09
N ASP A 298 0.99 -6.77 -18.48
CA ASP A 298 -0.47 -6.57 -18.62
C ASP A 298 -0.90 -5.22 -17.99
N PRO A 299 -1.56 -4.31 -18.73
CA PRO A 299 -1.78 -2.93 -18.30
C PRO A 299 -2.75 -2.76 -17.12
N PHE A 300 -3.66 -3.69 -16.82
CA PHE A 300 -4.88 -3.29 -16.10
C PHE A 300 -4.70 -2.91 -14.61
N LEU A 301 -3.98 -3.72 -13.82
CA LEU A 301 -3.72 -3.39 -12.40
C LEU A 301 -2.61 -2.35 -12.23
N ASP A 302 -1.63 -2.38 -13.14
CA ASP A 302 -0.59 -1.36 -13.21
C ASP A 302 -1.22 -0.01 -13.56
N GLU A 303 -2.17 0.11 -14.49
CA GLU A 303 -2.78 1.38 -14.89
C GLU A 303 -3.64 2.02 -13.78
N ILE A 304 -4.41 1.23 -13.03
CA ILE A 304 -5.19 1.73 -11.88
C ILE A 304 -4.26 2.26 -10.78
N MET A 305 -3.19 1.53 -10.45
CA MET A 305 -2.23 1.97 -9.42
C MET A 305 -1.24 3.05 -9.93
N MET A 306 -0.83 3.00 -11.19
CA MET A 306 0.03 3.97 -11.87
C MET A 306 -0.66 5.31 -12.05
N SER A 307 -1.99 5.35 -12.17
CA SER A 307 -2.74 6.62 -12.19
C SER A 307 -2.50 7.48 -10.92
N PHE A 308 -2.21 6.85 -9.77
CA PHE A 308 -1.87 7.54 -8.53
C PHE A 308 -0.39 7.97 -8.44
N GLU A 309 0.50 7.38 -9.24
CA GLU A 309 1.94 7.67 -9.27
C GLU A 309 2.37 8.44 -10.54
N TYR A 310 1.42 8.80 -11.42
CA TYR A 310 1.64 9.61 -12.62
C TYR A 310 1.94 11.07 -12.29
N SER A 311 3.12 11.30 -11.75
CA SER A 311 3.83 12.57 -11.79
C SER A 311 5.12 12.34 -12.57
N GLN A 312 5.02 12.41 -13.90
CA GLN A 312 6.06 12.98 -14.76
C GLN A 312 7.50 12.50 -14.46
N GLU A 313 7.76 11.18 -14.47
CA GLU A 313 9.11 10.63 -14.59
C GLU A 313 9.21 9.93 -15.94
N ASP A 314 10.12 10.44 -16.77
CA ASP A 314 10.41 10.11 -18.17
C ASP A 314 10.47 8.59 -18.42
N SER A 315 9.59 8.12 -19.31
CA SER A 315 9.33 6.71 -19.65
C SER A 315 10.46 6.02 -20.44
N SER A 316 11.62 6.65 -20.62
CA SER A 316 12.68 6.15 -21.50
C SER A 316 13.79 5.33 -20.81
N HIS A 317 13.87 5.30 -19.47
CA HIS A 317 14.97 4.60 -18.78
C HIS A 317 14.51 4.05 -17.42
N ARG A 318 14.51 2.71 -17.23
CA ARG A 318 14.07 2.05 -15.99
C ARG A 318 15.07 2.25 -14.83
N PHE A 319 15.12 3.47 -14.29
CA PHE A 319 15.98 3.85 -13.16
C PHE A 319 15.53 3.27 -11.80
N ARG A 320 14.28 2.81 -11.69
CA ARG A 320 13.67 2.29 -10.45
C ARG A 320 12.49 1.39 -10.78
N ILE A 321 12.20 0.41 -9.90
CA ILE A 321 10.94 -0.35 -9.92
C ILE A 321 9.87 0.42 -9.12
N PRO A 322 8.75 0.86 -9.73
CA PRO A 322 7.66 1.55 -9.04
C PRO A 322 7.11 0.73 -7.87
N ASN A 323 6.61 1.39 -6.83
CA ASN A 323 6.05 0.68 -5.67
C ASN A 323 4.72 -0.02 -6.01
N THR A 324 4.06 0.40 -7.07
CA THR A 324 2.81 -0.17 -7.58
C THR A 324 3.02 -1.50 -8.31
N TYR A 325 4.24 -1.76 -8.79
CA TYR A 325 4.53 -2.93 -9.60
C TYR A 325 4.30 -4.22 -8.82
N THR A 326 3.51 -5.11 -9.40
CA THR A 326 3.40 -6.53 -9.05
C THR A 326 4.17 -7.34 -10.10
N GLY A 327 4.83 -8.43 -9.73
CA GLY A 327 5.76 -9.15 -10.60
C GLY A 327 5.16 -9.72 -11.90
N THR A 328 5.98 -10.46 -12.64
CA THR A 328 5.72 -10.88 -14.03
C THR A 328 4.30 -11.41 -14.31
N GLN A 329 3.78 -11.02 -15.49
CA GLN A 329 2.47 -11.32 -16.10
C GLN A 329 1.92 -12.75 -15.84
N HIS A 330 2.81 -13.76 -15.78
CA HIS A 330 2.44 -15.17 -15.64
C HIS A 330 1.95 -15.57 -14.24
N SER A 331 2.16 -14.72 -13.23
CA SER A 331 1.76 -15.04 -11.86
C SER A 331 0.34 -14.61 -11.52
N ALA A 332 -0.18 -13.57 -12.18
CA ALA A 332 -1.52 -13.02 -11.97
C ALA A 332 -2.59 -14.13 -12.01
N ARG A 333 -2.56 -14.98 -13.05
CA ARG A 333 -3.57 -16.02 -13.34
C ARG A 333 -3.75 -17.13 -12.29
N ASN A 334 -2.91 -17.21 -11.25
CA ASN A 334 -3.02 -18.20 -10.17
C ASN A 334 -3.17 -17.55 -8.78
N VAL A 335 -3.14 -16.22 -8.68
CA VAL A 335 -3.23 -15.44 -7.44
C VAL A 335 -4.61 -14.74 -7.31
N ASP A 336 -5.51 -14.99 -8.27
CA ASP A 336 -6.75 -14.26 -8.52
C ASP A 336 -7.72 -14.14 -7.33
N ASN A 337 -7.72 -15.10 -6.39
CA ASN A 337 -8.68 -15.09 -5.28
C ASN A 337 -8.21 -14.30 -4.04
N ILE A 338 -6.93 -13.94 -3.98
CA ILE A 338 -6.33 -13.34 -2.78
C ILE A 338 -6.84 -11.90 -2.53
N PRO A 339 -6.89 -11.01 -3.53
CA PRO A 339 -7.48 -9.67 -3.36
C PRO A 339 -8.96 -9.72 -2.96
N MET A 340 -9.69 -10.73 -3.43
CA MET A 340 -11.09 -10.91 -3.12
C MET A 340 -11.29 -11.27 -1.65
N LEU A 341 -10.52 -12.24 -1.15
CA LEU A 341 -10.60 -12.65 0.25
C LEU A 341 -10.18 -11.51 1.19
N SER A 342 -9.10 -10.78 0.87
CA SER A 342 -8.68 -9.63 1.68
C SER A 342 -9.75 -8.54 1.74
N ASN A 343 -10.37 -8.22 0.60
CA ASN A 343 -11.46 -7.25 0.53
C ASN A 343 -12.67 -7.68 1.37
N VAL A 344 -13.14 -8.92 1.20
CA VAL A 344 -14.32 -9.43 1.92
C VAL A 344 -14.07 -9.43 3.43
N CYS A 345 -12.92 -9.93 3.87
CA CYS A 345 -12.58 -9.97 5.29
C CYS A 345 -12.53 -8.57 5.91
N PHE A 346 -11.90 -7.60 5.23
CA PHE A 346 -11.76 -6.25 5.75
C PHE A 346 -13.07 -5.43 5.65
N GLY A 347 -13.85 -5.62 4.58
CA GLY A 347 -15.17 -5.01 4.44
C GLY A 347 -16.17 -5.52 5.48
N ALA A 348 -16.16 -6.83 5.76
CA ALA A 348 -17.08 -7.47 6.69
C ALA A 348 -16.94 -6.96 8.14
N VAL A 349 -15.78 -6.44 8.52
CA VAL A 349 -15.58 -5.85 9.86
C VAL A 349 -16.56 -4.70 10.09
N HIS A 350 -16.82 -3.87 9.09
CA HIS A 350 -17.72 -2.72 9.27
C HIS A 350 -19.17 -3.14 9.51
N LEU A 351 -19.54 -4.37 9.13
CA LEU A 351 -20.84 -4.97 9.44
C LEU A 351 -20.97 -5.33 10.94
N VAL A 352 -19.87 -5.45 11.70
CA VAL A 352 -19.93 -5.67 13.16
C VAL A 352 -20.62 -4.49 13.85
N ALA A 353 -20.47 -3.27 13.31
CA ALA A 353 -21.10 -2.07 13.83
C ALA A 353 -22.56 -1.88 13.38
N TRP A 354 -23.22 -2.91 12.85
CA TRP A 354 -24.58 -2.83 12.28
C TRP A 354 -25.63 -2.23 13.22
N ASN A 355 -25.51 -2.54 14.51
CA ASN A 355 -26.44 -2.14 15.57
C ASN A 355 -25.88 -1.06 16.50
N PHE A 356 -24.78 -0.40 16.12
CA PHE A 356 -24.19 0.65 16.95
C PHE A 356 -25.05 1.92 16.92
N SER A 357 -24.82 2.80 17.90
CA SER A 357 -25.48 4.11 17.96
C SER A 357 -24.86 5.05 16.93
N PHE A 358 -25.71 5.69 16.12
CA PHE A 358 -25.35 6.72 15.15
C PHE A 358 -26.06 8.03 15.49
N PRO A 359 -25.50 9.18 15.12
CA PRO A 359 -26.13 10.48 15.42
C PRO A 359 -27.51 10.62 14.76
N THR A 360 -27.67 10.12 13.54
CA THR A 360 -28.93 10.15 12.79
C THR A 360 -29.30 8.81 12.14
N PRO A 361 -30.60 8.57 11.85
CA PRO A 361 -31.03 7.40 11.09
C PRO A 361 -30.45 7.33 9.68
N ALA A 362 -30.21 8.49 9.04
CA ALA A 362 -29.64 8.58 7.70
C ALA A 362 -28.16 8.13 7.68
N GLU A 363 -27.36 8.60 8.64
CA GLU A 363 -25.95 8.16 8.78
C GLU A 363 -25.86 6.66 9.02
N ARG A 364 -26.75 6.09 9.84
CA ARG A 364 -26.84 4.63 10.04
C ARG A 364 -27.16 3.89 8.75
N LEU A 365 -28.08 4.41 7.93
CA LEU A 365 -28.43 3.79 6.64
C LEU A 365 -27.24 3.85 5.67
N LEU A 366 -26.58 5.00 5.59
CA LEU A 366 -25.38 5.19 4.75
C LEU A 366 -24.24 4.28 5.20
N TRP A 367 -24.01 4.13 6.51
CA TRP A 367 -23.02 3.18 7.06
C TRP A 367 -23.30 1.75 6.61
N ARG A 368 -24.56 1.31 6.72
CA ARG A 368 -24.97 -0.04 6.32
C ARG A 368 -24.78 -0.26 4.83
N ALA A 369 -25.22 0.70 4.00
CA ALA A 369 -25.06 0.64 2.55
C ALA A 369 -23.57 0.60 2.16
N ALA A 370 -22.75 1.49 2.73
CA ALA A 370 -21.31 1.53 2.48
C ALA A 370 -20.62 0.23 2.94
N SER A 371 -20.98 -0.31 4.11
CA SER A 371 -20.40 -1.56 4.61
C SER A 371 -20.73 -2.76 3.72
N ILE A 372 -21.98 -2.85 3.22
CA ILE A 372 -22.38 -3.88 2.26
C ILE A 372 -21.61 -3.71 0.95
N TYR A 373 -21.51 -2.48 0.44
CA TYR A 373 -20.77 -2.20 -0.80
C TYR A 373 -19.28 -2.53 -0.66
N LEU A 374 -18.63 -2.15 0.44
CA LEU A 374 -17.22 -2.48 0.67
C LEU A 374 -16.98 -4.00 0.79
N THR A 375 -17.95 -4.74 1.32
CA THR A 375 -17.84 -6.21 1.43
C THR A 375 -18.12 -6.89 0.09
N GLY A 376 -19.16 -6.48 -0.63
CA GLY A 376 -19.69 -7.16 -1.80
C GLY A 376 -19.29 -6.57 -3.16
N GLY A 377 -18.81 -5.33 -3.19
CA GLY A 377 -18.53 -4.57 -4.42
C GLY A 377 -17.48 -5.22 -5.32
N ILE A 378 -16.53 -5.95 -4.72
CA ILE A 378 -15.53 -6.71 -5.48
C ILE A 378 -16.16 -7.82 -6.35
N PHE A 379 -17.23 -8.46 -5.88
CA PHE A 379 -17.94 -9.47 -6.67
C PHE A 379 -18.72 -8.85 -7.83
N LEU A 380 -19.23 -7.63 -7.65
CA LEU A 380 -19.85 -6.85 -8.71
C LEU A 380 -18.83 -6.51 -9.80
N LEU A 381 -17.64 -6.08 -9.39
CA LEU A 381 -16.54 -5.71 -10.29
C LEU A 381 -16.03 -6.95 -11.07
N LEU A 382 -15.69 -8.03 -10.38
CA LEU A 382 -15.23 -9.28 -11.00
C LEU A 382 -16.31 -9.95 -11.86
N GLY A 383 -17.56 -9.98 -11.38
CA GLY A 383 -18.68 -10.50 -12.15
C GLY A 383 -18.86 -9.73 -13.45
N SER A 384 -18.72 -8.41 -13.42
CA SER A 384 -18.81 -7.58 -14.62
C SER A 384 -17.66 -7.83 -15.61
N LEU A 385 -16.42 -8.05 -15.13
CA LEU A 385 -15.27 -8.44 -15.95
C LEU A 385 -15.49 -9.77 -16.67
N VAL A 386 -15.99 -10.79 -15.95
CA VAL A 386 -16.26 -12.12 -16.55
C VAL A 386 -17.36 -12.01 -17.59
N ILE A 387 -18.46 -11.32 -17.28
CA ILE A 387 -19.57 -11.11 -18.23
C ILE A 387 -19.10 -10.34 -19.46
N PHE A 388 -18.28 -9.30 -19.27
CA PHE A 388 -17.70 -8.52 -20.36
C PHE A 388 -16.81 -9.38 -21.25
N GLY A 389 -15.89 -10.17 -20.69
CA GLY A 389 -15.03 -11.08 -21.45
C GLY A 389 -15.84 -12.08 -22.27
N MET A 390 -16.81 -12.76 -21.65
CA MET A 390 -17.69 -13.70 -22.36
C MET A 390 -18.52 -13.04 -23.47
N ALA A 391 -18.99 -11.80 -23.26
CA ALA A 391 -19.76 -11.07 -24.25
C ALA A 391 -18.88 -10.57 -25.40
N ASN A 392 -17.64 -10.16 -25.11
CA ASN A 392 -16.68 -9.69 -26.09
C ASN A 392 -16.19 -10.84 -26.98
N ASP A 393 -15.81 -11.99 -26.39
CA ASP A 393 -15.41 -13.20 -27.13
C ASP A 393 -16.53 -13.63 -28.09
N LYS A 394 -17.77 -13.62 -27.61
CA LYS A 394 -18.93 -13.96 -28.45
C LYS A 394 -19.17 -12.94 -29.56
N ALA A 395 -18.93 -11.65 -29.32
CA ALA A 395 -19.07 -10.60 -30.33
C ALA A 395 -18.00 -10.73 -31.43
N GLU A 396 -16.79 -11.12 -31.05
CA GLU A 396 -15.67 -11.42 -31.95
C GLU A 396 -15.95 -12.67 -32.80
N ASP A 397 -16.44 -13.76 -32.19
CA ASP A 397 -16.86 -14.98 -32.90
C ASP A 397 -17.95 -14.70 -33.96
N MET A 398 -18.79 -13.69 -33.73
CA MET A 398 -19.84 -13.27 -34.67
C MET A 398 -19.36 -12.24 -35.73
N GLY A 399 -18.09 -11.82 -35.68
CA GLY A 399 -17.53 -10.81 -36.59
C GLY A 399 -18.18 -9.43 -36.47
N CYS A 400 -18.66 -9.08 -35.27
CA CYS A 400 -19.44 -7.86 -35.04
C CYS A 400 -18.62 -6.80 -34.28
N ASP A 401 -17.67 -6.15 -34.97
CA ASP A 401 -16.76 -5.15 -34.38
C ASP A 401 -17.49 -3.98 -33.70
N LYS A 402 -18.67 -3.60 -34.19
CA LYS A 402 -19.48 -2.56 -33.54
C LYS A 402 -19.96 -2.99 -32.15
N ILE A 403 -20.32 -4.25 -31.96
CA ILE A 403 -20.85 -4.73 -30.67
C ILE A 403 -19.73 -4.73 -29.63
N SER A 404 -18.52 -5.17 -29.97
CA SER A 404 -17.37 -5.13 -29.06
C SER A 404 -17.01 -3.68 -28.67
N GLU A 405 -17.04 -2.74 -29.61
CA GLU A 405 -16.82 -1.31 -29.33
C GLU A 405 -17.85 -0.74 -28.35
N TRP A 406 -19.14 -1.01 -28.56
CA TRP A 406 -20.21 -0.59 -27.64
C TRP A 406 -20.09 -1.23 -26.26
N LEU A 407 -19.71 -2.51 -26.19
CA LEU A 407 -19.46 -3.21 -24.93
C LEU A 407 -18.35 -2.53 -24.14
N VAL A 408 -17.22 -2.21 -24.79
CA VAL A 408 -16.10 -1.50 -24.16
C VAL A 408 -16.53 -0.11 -23.68
N LEU A 409 -17.25 0.64 -24.52
CA LEU A 409 -17.71 1.99 -24.21
C LEU A 409 -18.65 2.05 -23.00
N MET A 410 -19.45 1.00 -22.77
CA MET A 410 -20.29 0.90 -21.58
C MET A 410 -19.55 0.33 -20.36
N PHE A 411 -18.62 -0.61 -20.58
CA PHE A 411 -17.92 -1.31 -19.52
C PHE A 411 -16.93 -0.41 -18.77
N VAL A 412 -16.10 0.36 -19.49
CA VAL A 412 -15.11 1.26 -18.90
C VAL A 412 -15.71 2.28 -17.92
N PRO A 413 -16.77 3.06 -18.26
CA PRO A 413 -17.37 4.00 -17.32
C PRO A 413 -18.06 3.31 -16.14
N PHE A 414 -18.61 2.11 -16.33
CA PHE A 414 -19.17 1.31 -15.24
C PHE A 414 -18.09 0.88 -14.24
N MET A 415 -16.94 0.43 -14.74
CA MET A 415 -15.78 0.10 -13.91
C MET A 415 -15.27 1.31 -13.13
N LEU A 416 -15.11 2.45 -13.82
CA LEU A 416 -14.71 3.70 -13.18
C LEU A 416 -15.70 4.12 -12.09
N LEU A 417 -17.00 4.00 -12.35
CA LEU A 417 -18.04 4.29 -11.36
C LEU A 417 -17.91 3.39 -10.13
N CYS A 418 -17.66 2.08 -10.31
CA CYS A 418 -17.45 1.17 -9.19
C CYS A 418 -16.22 1.57 -8.35
N VAL A 419 -15.09 1.89 -8.99
CA VAL A 419 -13.89 2.35 -8.28
C VAL A 419 -14.14 3.66 -7.54
N VAL A 420 -14.82 4.63 -8.15
CA VAL A 420 -15.17 5.90 -7.49
C VAL A 420 -16.10 5.67 -6.30
N LEU A 421 -17.12 4.83 -6.45
CA LEU A 421 -18.03 4.47 -5.36
C LEU A 421 -17.29 3.78 -4.21
N TYR A 422 -16.30 2.93 -4.50
CA TYR A 422 -15.44 2.30 -3.50
C TYR A 422 -14.69 3.35 -2.67
N VAL A 423 -14.02 4.28 -3.34
CA VAL A 423 -13.27 5.37 -2.67
C VAL A 423 -14.22 6.24 -1.83
N LEU A 424 -15.38 6.60 -2.37
CA LEU A 424 -16.38 7.39 -1.64
C LEU A 424 -16.91 6.66 -0.40
N CYS A 425 -17.23 5.37 -0.51
CA CYS A 425 -17.66 4.56 0.63
C CYS A 425 -16.56 4.48 1.69
N ARG A 426 -15.29 4.36 1.28
CA ARG A 426 -14.15 4.35 2.22
C ARG A 426 -13.98 5.64 2.97
N LEU A 427 -13.95 6.76 2.25
CA LEU A 427 -13.82 8.08 2.85
C LEU A 427 -15.00 8.37 3.78
N PHE A 428 -16.22 7.99 3.37
CA PHE A 428 -17.41 8.10 4.22
C PHE A 428 -17.24 7.32 5.52
N ILE A 429 -16.88 6.03 5.47
CA ILE A 429 -16.69 5.21 6.67
C ILE A 429 -15.62 5.81 7.61
N ILE A 430 -14.48 6.26 7.07
CA ILE A 430 -13.38 6.88 7.84
C ILE A 430 -13.84 8.17 8.54
N VAL A 431 -14.63 8.99 7.87
CA VAL A 431 -15.14 10.22 8.48
C VAL A 431 -16.25 9.90 9.51
N GLU A 432 -17.13 8.95 9.19
CA GLU A 432 -18.25 8.58 10.05
C GLU A 432 -17.78 7.93 11.35
N MET A 433 -16.72 7.12 11.34
CA MET A 433 -16.15 6.54 12.57
C MET A 433 -15.59 7.62 13.51
N LEU A 434 -14.98 8.69 12.96
CA LEU A 434 -14.50 9.83 13.75
C LEU A 434 -15.66 10.67 14.28
N ARG A 435 -16.71 10.84 13.48
CA ARG A 435 -17.92 11.55 13.88
C ARG A 435 -18.66 10.83 14.99
N CYS A 436 -18.87 9.52 14.88
CA CYS A 436 -19.55 8.70 15.88
C CYS A 436 -18.85 8.73 17.26
N LEU A 437 -17.55 9.02 17.31
CA LEU A 437 -16.80 9.16 18.57
C LEU A 437 -17.39 10.25 19.49
N PHE A 438 -17.96 11.31 18.92
CA PHE A 438 -18.58 12.43 19.65
C PHE A 438 -20.07 12.18 19.96
N PHE A 439 -20.59 10.99 19.67
CA PHE A 439 -21.99 10.61 19.94
C PHE A 439 -22.08 9.23 20.60
N LEU A 440 -21.03 8.85 21.34
CA LEU A 440 -20.99 7.57 22.03
C LEU A 440 -21.95 7.55 23.24
N PRO A 441 -22.54 6.38 23.54
CA PRO A 441 -23.35 6.22 24.73
C PRO A 441 -22.49 6.32 26.00
N PRO A 442 -23.07 6.72 27.15
CA PRO A 442 -22.31 6.90 28.39
C PRO A 442 -21.52 5.67 28.88
N SER A 443 -21.97 4.47 28.51
CA SER A 443 -21.27 3.22 28.85
C SER A 443 -19.91 3.07 28.17
N ALA A 444 -19.62 3.81 27.09
CA ALA A 444 -18.33 3.77 26.40
C ALA A 444 -17.18 4.38 27.22
N TYR A 445 -17.50 5.26 28.16
CA TYR A 445 -16.54 5.98 29.01
C TYR A 445 -16.26 5.26 30.34
N ILE A 446 -16.88 4.10 30.56
CA ILE A 446 -16.63 3.27 31.74
C ILE A 446 -15.28 2.56 31.58
N VAL A 447 -14.41 2.77 32.57
CA VAL A 447 -13.07 2.20 32.62
C VAL A 447 -13.13 0.73 33.01
N THR A 448 -12.30 -0.10 32.39
CA THR A 448 -12.10 -1.51 32.76
C THR A 448 -10.86 -1.64 33.64
N TRP A 449 -10.71 -2.74 34.39
CA TRP A 449 -9.51 -2.98 35.22
C TRP A 449 -8.21 -2.96 34.42
N ALA A 450 -8.30 -3.15 33.10
CA ALA A 450 -7.17 -3.18 32.21
C ALA A 450 -6.40 -1.84 32.20
N THR A 451 -7.03 -0.69 32.48
CA THR A 451 -6.28 0.59 32.56
C THR A 451 -5.21 0.64 33.65
N ASN A 452 -5.25 -0.28 34.61
CA ASN A 452 -4.25 -0.36 35.68
C ASN A 452 -2.95 -1.06 35.22
N ILE A 453 -2.93 -1.62 34.00
CA ILE A 453 -1.73 -2.22 33.41
C ILE A 453 -0.99 -1.16 32.57
N PRO A 454 0.35 -1.05 32.68
CA PRO A 454 1.15 -0.17 31.84
C PRO A 454 0.91 -0.46 30.36
N HIS A 455 0.54 0.58 29.60
CA HIS A 455 0.39 0.52 28.15
C HIS A 455 0.97 1.80 27.54
N VAL A 456 1.40 1.72 26.28
CA VAL A 456 1.89 2.88 25.54
C VAL A 456 0.67 3.61 24.98
N ALA A 457 0.38 4.80 25.51
CA ALA A 457 -0.69 5.66 25.04
C ALA A 457 -0.22 6.56 23.90
#